data_AF-A0A3N6PP38-F1
#
_entry.id   AF-A0A3N6PP38-F1
#
_cell.length_a   1.000
_cell.length_b   1.000
_cell.length_c   1.000
_cell.angle_alpha   90.00
_cell.angle_beta   90.00
_cell.angle_gamma   90.00
#
_symmetry.space_group_name_H-M   'P 1'
#
loop_
_entity.id
_entity.type
_entity.pdbx_description
1 polymer ?
#
loop_
_entity_poly.entity_id
_entity_poly.type
_entity_poly.pdbx_seq_one_letter_code
_entity_poly.pdbx_strand_id
1 'polypeptide(L)' 'MNSKSWAIAMPRLLKLEPHKSIEELEKLYRQTQDPIERTRWQILWLIAKGHKVEEVAEVTG' A
#
# COMPACT_ATOMS: atom_id res chain seq x y z
N MET A 1 4.01 -36.18 19.89
CA MET A 1 5.20 -35.30 19.91
C MET A 1 5.05 -34.34 18.74
N ASN A 2 4.71 -33.08 19.04
CA ASN A 2 4.17 -32.12 18.07
C ASN A 2 5.29 -31.43 17.28
N SER A 3 5.33 -31.63 15.97
CA SER A 3 6.10 -30.77 15.06
C SER A 3 5.11 -29.84 14.35
N LYS A 4 4.71 -28.76 15.02
CA LYS A 4 3.99 -27.66 14.38
C LYS A 4 5.03 -26.81 13.64
N SER A 5 5.18 -27.08 12.34
CA SER A 5 5.89 -26.20 11.42
C SER A 5 5.19 -24.86 11.37
N TRP A 6 5.76 -23.86 12.03
CA TRP A 6 5.33 -22.48 11.97
C TRP A 6 5.64 -21.98 10.56
N ALA A 7 4.61 -21.82 9.74
CA ALA A 7 4.75 -21.04 8.53
C ALA A 7 5.10 -19.62 8.97
N ILE A 8 6.34 -19.20 8.71
CA ILE A 8 6.80 -17.82 8.77
C ILE A 8 5.68 -16.96 8.19
N ALA A 9 5.07 -16.11 9.01
CA ALA A 9 3.99 -15.23 8.60
C ALA A 9 4.51 -14.37 7.44
N MET A 10 4.18 -14.74 6.20
CA MET A 10 4.44 -13.88 5.07
C MET A 10 3.62 -12.61 5.30
N PRO A 11 4.22 -11.41 5.32
CA PRO A 11 3.43 -10.20 5.31
C PRO A 11 2.51 -10.32 4.11
N ARG A 12 1.20 -10.22 4.34
CA ARG A 12 0.20 -10.11 3.28
C ARG A 12 0.45 -8.77 2.62
N LEU A 13 1.46 -8.72 1.75
CA LEU A 13 1.66 -7.65 0.82
C LEU A 13 0.35 -7.59 0.05
N LEU A 14 -0.39 -6.49 0.22
CA LEU A 14 -1.48 -6.11 -0.66
C LEU A 14 -0.88 -6.09 -2.07
N LYS A 15 -0.89 -7.23 -2.75
CA LYS A 15 -0.63 -7.30 -4.18
C LYS A 15 -1.86 -6.68 -4.81
N LEU A 16 -1.82 -5.36 -4.98
CA LEU A 16 -2.62 -4.71 -5.99
C LEU A 16 -2.23 -5.39 -7.30
N GLU A 17 -3.17 -6.10 -7.91
CA GLU A 17 -3.08 -6.39 -9.34
C GLU A 17 -2.72 -5.07 -10.04
N PRO A 18 -1.72 -5.02 -10.93
CA PRO A 18 -1.16 -3.79 -11.45
C PRO A 18 -2.08 -3.22 -12.54
N HIS A 19 -3.28 -2.79 -12.16
CA HIS A 19 -4.17 -2.05 -13.05
C HIS A 19 -3.77 -0.57 -13.16
N LYS A 20 -2.78 -0.10 -12.38
CA LYS A 20 -2.26 1.26 -12.44
C LYS A 20 -0.75 1.30 -12.22
N SER A 21 -0.05 2.07 -13.04
CA SER A 21 1.37 2.36 -12.86
C SER A 21 1.59 3.31 -11.66
N ILE A 22 2.84 3.39 -11.18
CA ILE A 22 3.21 4.31 -10.09
C ILE A 22 2.90 5.76 -10.48
N GLU A 23 3.12 6.12 -11.75
CA GLU A 23 2.88 7.46 -12.31
C GLU A 23 1.39 7.79 -12.35
N GLU A 24 0.54 6.81 -12.70
CA GLU A 24 -0.92 6.99 -12.69
C GLU A 24 -1.44 7.19 -11.26
N LEU A 25 -0.89 6.48 -10.28
CA LEU A 25 -1.24 6.65 -8.87
C LEU A 25 -0.81 8.03 -8.35
N GLU A 26 0.38 8.52 -8.73
CA GLU A 26 0.82 9.87 -8.37
C GLU A 26 -0.12 10.93 -8.94
N LYS A 27 -0.49 10.78 -10.22
CA LYS A 27 -1.41 11.70 -10.89
C LYS A 27 -2.77 11.74 -10.20
N LEU A 28 -3.33 10.58 -9.85
CA LEU A 28 -4.60 10.49 -9.13
C LEU A 28 -4.50 11.16 -7.77
N TYR A 29 -3.46 10.85 -6.98
CA TYR A 29 -3.19 11.51 -5.71
C TYR A 29 -3.15 13.05 -5.84
N ARG A 30 -2.45 13.60 -6.84
CA ARG A 30 -2.34 15.05 -7.02
C ARG A 30 -3.60 15.72 -7.55
N GLN A 31 -4.45 14.99 -8.29
CA GLN A 31 -5.65 15.54 -8.94
C GLN A 31 -6.93 15.37 -8.11
N THR A 32 -6.97 14.42 -7.18
CA THR A 32 -8.13 14.19 -6.33
C THR A 32 -8.31 15.32 -5.32
N GLN A 33 -9.51 15.93 -5.35
CA GLN A 33 -9.89 17.00 -4.42
C GLN A 33 -10.54 16.47 -3.14
N ASP A 34 -11.23 15.32 -3.23
CA ASP A 34 -11.81 14.69 -2.05
C ASP A 34 -10.70 14.22 -1.10
N PRO A 35 -10.66 14.69 0.16
CA PRO A 35 -9.54 14.43 1.06
C PRO A 35 -9.41 12.95 1.44
N ILE A 36 -10.53 12.21 1.50
CA ILE A 36 -10.53 10.78 1.83
C ILE A 36 -9.96 9.99 0.66
N GLU A 37 -10.45 10.28 -0.55
CA GLU A 37 -10.00 9.60 -1.75
C GLU A 37 -8.56 9.98 -2.11
N ARG A 38 -8.14 11.22 -1.83
CA ARG A 38 -6.74 11.65 -1.96
C ARG A 38 -5.83 10.82 -1.07
N THR A 39 -6.22 10.62 0.18
CA THR A 39 -5.46 9.81 1.15
C THR A 39 -5.37 8.35 0.69
N ARG A 40 -6.47 7.81 0.15
CA ARG A 40 -6.47 6.47 -0.46
C ARG A 40 -5.46 6.36 -1.61
N TRP A 41 -5.44 7.33 -2.52
CA TRP A 41 -4.47 7.34 -3.62
C TRP A 41 -3.03 7.52 -3.14
N GLN A 42 -2.80 8.33 -2.11
CA GLN A 42 -1.50 8.50 -1.47
C GLN A 42 -0.97 7.18 -0.88
N ILE A 43 -1.81 6.45 -0.15
CA ILE A 43 -1.47 5.13 0.43
C ILE A 43 -1.09 4.14 -0.68
N LEU A 44 -1.91 4.05 -1.73
CA LEU A 44 -1.66 3.15 -2.86
C LEU A 44 -0.37 3.50 -3.60
N TRP A 45 -0.10 4.80 -3.82
CA TRP A 45 1.12 5.28 -4.45
C TRP A 45 2.37 4.92 -3.64
N LEU A 46 2.34 5.10 -2.31
CA LEU A 46 3.46 4.77 -1.45
C LEU A 46 3.72 3.25 -1.39
N ILE A 47 2.66 2.44 -1.28
CA ILE A 47 2.79 0.98 -1.32
C ILE A 47 3.35 0.53 -2.68
N ALA A 48 2.87 1.10 -3.79
CA ALA A 48 3.35 0.77 -5.14
C ALA A 48 4.83 1.15 -5.34
N LYS A 49 5.32 2.18 -4.67
CA LYS A 49 6.75 2.55 -4.62
C LYS A 49 7.60 1.59 -3.78
N GLY A 50 7.00 0.65 -3.05
CA GLY A 50 7.70 -0.31 -2.18
C GLY A 50 7.89 0.15 -0.74
N HIS A 51 7.20 1.22 -0.31
CA HIS A 51 7.20 1.61 1.11
C HIS A 51 6.50 0.56 1.97
N LYS A 52 6.98 0.40 3.21
CA LYS A 52 6.36 -0.50 4.17
C LYS A 52 5.05 0.09 4.69
N VAL A 53 4.10 -0.77 5.05
CA VAL A 53 2.78 -0.33 5.52
C VAL A 53 2.89 0.53 6.78
N GLU A 54 3.86 0.25 7.64
CA GLU A 54 4.16 1.03 8.84
C GLU A 54 4.62 2.44 8.49
N GLU A 55 5.55 2.58 7.55
CA GLU A 55 6.03 3.88 7.06
C GLU A 55 4.88 4.67 6.43
N VAL A 56 4.02 4.01 5.64
CA VAL A 56 2.85 4.64 5.02
C VAL A 56 1.86 5.15 6.06
N ALA A 57 1.62 4.39 7.13
CA ALA A 57 0.74 4.80 8.22
C ALA A 57 1.26 6.04 8.94
N GLU A 58 2.58 6.19 9.12
CA GLU A 58 3.18 7.39 9.73
C GLU A 58 3.00 8.67 8.89
N VAL A 59 2.98 8.56 7.55
CA VAL A 59 2.84 9.74 6.66
C VAL A 59 1.39 10.08 6.31
N THR A 60 0.45 9.18 6.61
CA THR A 60 -0.98 9.33 6.21
C THR A 60 -1.93 9.37 7.40
N GLY A 61 -1.43 9.16 8.63
CA GLY A 61 -2.16 9.23 9.90
C GLY A 61 -2.08 10.58 10.59
#